data_AF-A0A0D2K644-F1
#
_entry.id   AF-A0A0D2K644-F1
#
_cell.length_a   1.000
_cell.length_b   1.000
_cell.length_c   1.000
_cell.angle_alpha   90.00
_cell.angle_beta   90.00
_cell.angle_gamma   90.00
#
_symmetry.space_group_name_H-M   'P 1'
#
loop_
_entity.id
_entity.type
_entity.pdbx_description
1 polymer ?
#
loop_
_entity_poly.entity_id
_entity_poly.type
_entity_poly.pdbx_seq_one_letter_code
_entity_poly.pdbx_strand_id
1 'polypeptide(L)'
;MLYFLFDTIFVGLYPSSVKSPVVILGHHLCTSLYMLIPHFYPAYHWCMSYCMLVEINTWLLIARRRIGGAAITFAFYATWVGLRNIWYPYLIWAFAVEFEHESKLAGTYLNPTIIAMICQVALTILNYYWTFQLVHKLVRTQATGPCTKGGSGGGEMSKPGSKPMAQIYAEHL
;
A
#
# COMPACT_ATOMS: atom_id res chain seq x y z
N MET A 1 -7.29 14.23 -7.51
CA MET A 1 -8.30 13.54 -8.34
C MET A 1 -7.75 13.03 -9.65
N LEU A 2 -7.14 13.88 -10.49
CA LEU A 2 -6.62 13.45 -11.80
C LEU A 2 -5.68 12.22 -11.71
N TYR A 3 -4.74 12.21 -10.77
CA TYR A 3 -3.86 11.05 -10.54
C TYR A 3 -4.63 9.74 -10.32
N PHE A 4 -5.61 9.71 -9.42
CA PHE A 4 -6.40 8.51 -9.13
C PHE A 4 -7.23 8.05 -10.33
N LEU A 5 -7.77 8.98 -11.11
CA LEU A 5 -8.50 8.64 -12.34
C LEU A 5 -7.57 7.97 -13.35
N PHE A 6 -6.38 8.55 -13.58
CA PHE A 6 -5.40 7.96 -14.48
C PHE A 6 -4.90 6.60 -13.99
N ASP A 7 -4.64 6.44 -12.69
CA ASP A 7 -4.20 5.18 -12.11
C ASP A 7 -5.28 4.09 -12.19
N THR A 8 -6.55 4.46 -11.96
CA THR A 8 -7.71 3.57 -12.14
C THR A 8 -7.84 3.12 -13.59
N ILE A 9 -7.77 4.05 -14.55
CA ILE A 9 -7.82 3.73 -15.98
C ILE A 9 -6.64 2.83 -16.35
N PHE A 10 -5.43 3.14 -15.88
CA PHE A 10 -4.24 2.36 -16.16
C PHE A 10 -4.35 0.92 -15.66
N VAL A 11 -4.74 0.71 -14.39
CA VAL A 11 -4.95 -0.64 -13.83
C VAL A 11 -6.09 -1.37 -14.53
N GLY A 12 -7.14 -0.66 -14.95
CA GLY A 12 -8.24 -1.23 -15.73
C GLY A 12 -7.83 -1.72 -17.12
N LEU A 13 -6.94 -0.99 -17.79
CA LEU A 13 -6.40 -1.36 -19.10
C LEU A 13 -5.30 -2.42 -19.02
N TYR A 14 -4.51 -2.42 -17.94
CA TYR A 14 -3.36 -3.30 -17.75
C TYR A 14 -3.43 -4.07 -16.41
N PRO A 15 -4.38 -5.01 -16.24
CA PRO A 15 -4.61 -5.69 -14.96
C PRO A 15 -3.42 -6.57 -14.49
N SER A 16 -2.52 -6.96 -15.40
CA SER A 16 -1.31 -7.71 -15.08
C SER A 16 -0.23 -6.88 -14.38
N SER A 17 -0.38 -5.55 -14.32
CA SER A 17 0.53 -4.66 -13.60
C SER A 17 0.52 -4.86 -12.08
N VAL A 18 -0.53 -5.50 -11.55
CA VAL A 18 -0.75 -5.71 -10.12
C VAL A 18 -1.24 -7.14 -9.84
N LYS A 19 -0.97 -7.64 -8.63
CA LYS A 19 -1.31 -9.03 -8.26
C LYS A 19 -2.82 -9.28 -8.09
N SER A 20 -3.57 -8.25 -7.73
CA SER A 20 -5.01 -8.34 -7.49
C SER A 20 -5.70 -7.10 -8.05
N PRO A 21 -5.95 -7.06 -9.37
CA PRO A 21 -6.51 -5.87 -10.04
C PRO A 21 -7.91 -5.54 -9.53
N VAL A 22 -8.75 -6.54 -9.22
CA VAL A 22 -10.12 -6.32 -8.74
C VAL A 22 -10.14 -5.60 -7.38
N VAL A 23 -9.29 -6.04 -6.43
CA VAL A 23 -9.21 -5.41 -5.10
C VAL A 23 -8.70 -3.99 -5.22
N ILE A 24 -7.71 -3.75 -6.09
CA ILE A 24 -7.12 -2.43 -6.30
C ILE A 24 -8.11 -1.49 -6.98
N LEU A 25 -8.82 -1.93 -8.02
CA LEU A 25 -9.87 -1.15 -8.66
C LEU A 25 -11.01 -0.81 -7.70
N GLY A 26 -11.45 -1.77 -6.88
CA GLY A 26 -12.46 -1.51 -5.84
C GLY A 26 -11.98 -0.49 -4.81
N HIS A 27 -10.72 -0.58 -4.39
CA HIS A 27 -10.09 0.42 -3.51
C HIS A 27 -10.01 1.80 -4.18
N HIS A 28 -9.62 1.91 -5.45
CA HIS A 28 -9.55 3.19 -6.15
C HIS A 28 -10.92 3.82 -6.36
N LEU A 29 -11.94 3.02 -6.66
CA LEU A 29 -13.32 3.50 -6.78
C LEU A 29 -13.81 4.04 -5.43
N CYS A 30 -13.64 3.25 -4.36
CA CYS A 30 -13.98 3.68 -3.00
C CYS A 30 -13.24 4.96 -2.61
N THR A 31 -11.93 5.04 -2.88
CA THR A 31 -11.10 6.21 -2.56
C THR A 31 -11.50 7.42 -3.42
N SER A 32 -11.87 7.22 -4.68
CA SER A 32 -12.32 8.30 -5.55
C SER A 32 -13.64 8.91 -5.06
N LEU A 33 -14.60 8.08 -4.65
CA LEU A 33 -15.84 8.52 -4.02
C LEU A 33 -15.58 9.23 -2.69
N TYR A 34 -14.70 8.64 -1.87
CA TYR A 34 -14.28 9.19 -0.58
C TYR A 34 -13.64 10.57 -0.72
N MET A 35 -12.84 10.81 -1.76
CA MET A 35 -12.18 12.09 -2.01
C MET A 35 -13.14 13.20 -2.51
N LEU A 36 -14.40 12.90 -2.79
CA LEU A 36 -15.43 13.92 -3.06
C LEU A 36 -15.92 14.62 -1.79
N ILE A 37 -15.76 14.00 -0.61
CA ILE A 37 -16.23 14.55 0.68
C ILE A 37 -15.66 15.95 0.96
N PRO A 38 -14.33 16.20 0.83
CA PRO A 38 -13.72 17.53 0.89
C PRO A 38 -14.45 18.63 0.11
N HIS A 39 -15.01 18.30 -1.07
CA HIS A 39 -15.68 19.27 -1.92
C HIS A 39 -16.92 19.88 -1.25
N PHE A 40 -17.61 19.08 -0.43
CA PHE A 40 -18.80 19.50 0.31
C PHE A 40 -18.49 19.87 1.78
N TYR A 41 -17.41 19.31 2.33
CA TYR A 41 -16.97 19.51 3.71
C TYR A 41 -15.50 19.94 3.75
N PRO A 42 -15.19 21.23 3.57
CA PRO A 42 -13.81 21.70 3.43
C PRO A 42 -12.92 21.43 4.65
N ALA A 43 -13.51 21.26 5.85
CA ALA A 43 -12.80 20.85 7.05
C ALA A 43 -12.04 19.52 6.87
N TYR A 44 -12.52 18.63 5.98
CA TYR A 44 -11.85 17.36 5.68
C TYR A 44 -10.68 17.48 4.69
N HIS A 45 -10.37 18.67 4.17
CA HIS A 45 -9.29 18.86 3.19
C HIS A 45 -7.94 18.36 3.71
N TRP A 46 -7.62 18.67 4.97
CA TRP A 46 -6.32 18.34 5.54
C TRP A 46 -6.19 16.82 5.73
N CYS A 47 -7.14 16.18 6.40
CA CYS A 47 -7.09 14.74 6.69
C CYS A 47 -7.09 13.93 5.39
N MET A 48 -7.88 14.34 4.40
CA MET A 48 -7.89 13.70 3.08
C MET A 48 -6.58 13.89 2.30
N SER A 49 -5.97 15.08 2.36
CA SER A 49 -4.66 15.32 1.74
C SER A 49 -3.58 14.45 2.38
N TYR A 50 -3.65 14.23 3.69
CA TYR A 50 -2.73 13.35 4.40
C TYR A 50 -2.94 11.86 4.09
N CYS A 51 -4.17 11.42 3.78
CA CYS A 51 -4.42 10.07 3.28
C CYS A 51 -3.58 9.78 2.03
N MET A 52 -3.33 10.79 1.17
CA MET A 52 -2.53 10.62 -0.05
C MET A 52 -1.06 10.31 0.20
N LEU A 53 -0.52 10.58 1.41
CA LEU A 53 0.90 10.34 1.68
C LEU A 53 1.30 8.87 1.55
N VAL A 54 0.35 7.93 1.71
CA VAL A 54 0.65 6.49 1.54
C VAL A 54 1.07 6.13 0.12
N GLU A 55 0.77 6.97 -0.87
CA GLU A 55 1.27 6.83 -2.24
C GLU A 55 2.79 6.92 -2.30
N ILE A 56 3.42 7.72 -1.43
CA ILE A 56 4.89 7.77 -1.32
C ILE A 56 5.45 6.40 -0.96
N ASN A 57 4.79 5.69 -0.04
CA ASN A 57 5.20 4.34 0.31
C ASN A 57 4.98 3.35 -0.86
N THR A 58 3.89 3.52 -1.63
CA THR A 58 3.64 2.73 -2.85
C THR A 58 4.71 2.99 -3.92
N TRP A 59 5.10 4.25 -4.17
CA TRP A 59 6.16 4.61 -5.09
C TRP A 59 7.51 4.04 -4.65
N LEU A 60 7.84 4.10 -3.37
CA LEU A 60 9.05 3.48 -2.81
C LEU A 60 9.03 1.96 -2.93
N LEU A 61 7.87 1.32 -2.79
CA LEU A 61 7.72 -0.12 -3.02
C LEU A 61 8.02 -0.49 -4.48
N ILE A 62 7.48 0.29 -5.43
CA ILE A 62 7.73 0.11 -6.87
C ILE A 62 9.22 0.35 -7.18
N ALA A 63 9.79 1.45 -6.69
CA ALA A 63 11.20 1.79 -6.86
C ALA A 63 12.11 0.69 -6.29
N ARG A 64 11.79 0.14 -5.11
CA ARG A 64 12.54 -0.98 -4.52
C ARG A 64 12.50 -2.23 -5.40
N ARG A 65 11.39 -2.50 -6.08
CA ARG A 65 11.25 -3.66 -6.98
C ARG A 65 11.96 -3.48 -8.32
N ARG A 66 12.08 -2.25 -8.82
CA ARG A 66 12.62 -1.96 -10.16
C ARG A 66 14.08 -1.53 -10.15
N ILE A 67 14.47 -0.72 -9.17
CA ILE A 67 15.81 -0.13 -9.03
C ILE A 67 16.58 -0.86 -7.92
N GLY A 68 15.94 -1.13 -6.78
CA GLY A 68 16.59 -1.71 -5.61
C GLY A 68 17.49 -0.72 -4.86
N GLY A 69 18.42 -1.23 -4.06
CA GLY A 69 19.36 -0.41 -3.28
C GLY A 69 18.98 -0.21 -1.81
N ALA A 70 20.01 -0.03 -0.97
CA ALA A 70 19.86 0.06 0.48
C ALA A 70 19.06 1.29 0.92
N ALA A 71 19.33 2.46 0.31
CA ALA A 71 18.62 3.70 0.64
C ALA A 71 17.12 3.63 0.32
N ILE A 72 16.74 3.12 -0.86
CA ILE A 72 15.32 2.95 -1.25
C ILE A 72 14.64 1.93 -0.35
N THR A 73 15.34 0.85 -0.01
CA THR A 73 14.83 -0.18 0.90
C THR A 73 14.56 0.38 2.29
N PHE A 74 15.51 1.15 2.83
CA PHE A 74 15.35 1.83 4.12
C PHE A 74 14.19 2.83 4.09
N ALA A 75 14.14 3.70 3.07
CA ALA A 75 13.06 4.67 2.90
C ALA A 75 11.68 3.99 2.80
N PHE A 76 11.58 2.87 2.07
CA PHE A 76 10.36 2.08 2.00
C PHE A 76 9.92 1.60 3.39
N TYR A 77 10.82 1.00 4.18
CA TYR A 77 10.45 0.49 5.50
C TYR A 77 10.13 1.62 6.50
N ALA A 78 10.91 2.70 6.48
CA ALA A 78 10.65 3.87 7.33
C ALA A 78 9.28 4.49 7.04
N THR A 79 8.96 4.73 5.76
CA THR A 79 7.64 5.24 5.35
C THR A 79 6.52 4.23 5.57
N TRP A 80 6.78 2.93 5.45
CA TRP A 80 5.78 1.90 5.71
C TRP A 80 5.37 1.87 7.19
N VAL A 81 6.33 1.93 8.11
CA VAL A 81 6.03 2.02 9.56
C VAL A 81 5.34 3.34 9.86
N GLY A 82 5.93 4.46 9.45
CA GLY A 82 5.40 5.80 9.76
C GLY A 82 4.00 6.03 9.19
N LEU A 83 3.83 5.83 7.88
CA LEU A 83 2.59 6.22 7.19
C LEU A 83 1.48 5.16 7.32
N ARG A 84 1.80 3.87 7.17
CA ARG A 84 0.77 2.83 7.16
C ARG A 84 0.39 2.33 8.55
N ASN A 85 1.36 2.23 9.46
CA ASN A 85 1.15 1.60 10.76
C ASN A 85 0.91 2.59 11.90
N ILE A 86 1.35 3.85 11.76
CA ILE A 86 1.17 4.88 12.79
C ILE A 86 0.17 5.94 12.31
N TRP A 87 0.44 6.53 11.16
CA TRP A 87 -0.33 7.67 10.66
C TRP A 87 -1.75 7.30 10.23
N TYR A 88 -1.93 6.21 9.47
CA TYR A 88 -3.24 5.78 8.99
C TYR A 88 -4.26 5.46 10.11
N PRO A 89 -3.87 4.74 11.17
CA PRO A 89 -4.72 4.55 12.35
C PRO A 89 -5.03 5.86 13.08
N TYR A 90 -4.05 6.77 13.21
CA TYR A 90 -4.29 8.10 13.77
C TYR A 90 -5.35 8.87 12.97
N LEU A 91 -5.37 8.73 11.65
CA LEU A 91 -6.40 9.37 10.82
C LEU A 91 -7.82 8.87 11.16
N ILE A 92 -8.02 7.63 11.62
CA ILE A 92 -9.35 7.19 12.08
C ILE A 92 -9.85 8.12 13.20
N TRP A 93 -9.00 8.41 14.18
CA TRP A 93 -9.35 9.33 15.27
C TRP A 93 -9.61 10.75 14.74
N ALA A 94 -8.77 11.26 13.84
CA ALA A 94 -9.00 12.57 13.21
C ALA A 94 -10.35 12.64 12.48
N PHE A 95 -10.69 11.63 11.68
CA PHE A 95 -11.97 11.54 11.00
C PHE A 95 -13.15 11.44 11.97
N ALA A 96 -12.97 10.78 13.12
CA ALA A 96 -13.99 10.69 14.16
C ALA A 96 -14.26 12.04 14.83
N VAL A 97 -13.21 12.85 15.09
CA VAL A 97 -13.35 14.20 15.65
C VAL A 97 -14.10 15.12 14.68
N GLU A 98 -13.73 15.13 13.40
CA GLU A 98 -14.45 15.91 12.38
C GLU A 98 -15.90 15.41 12.22
N PHE A 99 -16.11 14.08 12.27
CA PHE A 99 -17.45 13.50 12.20
C PHE A 99 -18.34 13.93 13.38
N GLU A 100 -17.80 13.97 14.59
CA GLU A 100 -18.54 14.43 15.76
C GLU A 100 -18.90 15.91 15.64
N HIS A 101 -17.98 16.74 15.14
CA HIS A 101 -18.22 18.15 14.87
C HIS A 101 -19.38 18.35 13.87
N GLU A 102 -19.31 17.69 12.71
CA GLU A 102 -20.38 17.77 11.71
C GLU A 102 -21.71 17.18 12.20
N SER A 103 -21.66 16.13 13.00
CA SER A 103 -22.87 15.52 13.58
C SER A 103 -23.58 16.47 14.55
N LYS A 104 -22.83 17.26 15.33
CA LYS A 104 -23.38 18.30 16.21
C LYS A 104 -24.05 19.42 15.40
N LEU A 105 -23.43 19.84 14.29
CA LEU A 105 -23.99 20.85 13.40
C LEU A 105 -25.26 20.37 12.68
N ALA A 106 -25.28 19.10 12.24
CA ALA A 106 -26.43 18.49 11.57
C ALA A 106 -27.58 18.12 12.52
N GLY A 107 -27.31 18.05 13.84
CA GLY A 107 -28.27 17.56 14.84
C GLY A 107 -28.54 16.05 14.76
N THR A 108 -27.76 15.31 13.97
CA THR A 108 -27.89 13.86 13.79
C THR A 108 -26.56 13.21 13.41
N TYR A 109 -26.34 11.98 13.87
CA TYR A 109 -25.20 11.14 13.48
C TYR A 109 -25.37 10.53 12.09
N LEU A 110 -26.57 10.58 11.51
CA LEU A 110 -26.84 10.10 10.15
C LEU A 110 -26.61 11.22 9.13
N ASN A 111 -25.37 11.68 9.05
CA ASN A 111 -24.94 12.64 8.04
C ASN A 111 -23.97 11.98 7.04
N PRO A 112 -23.79 12.53 5.82
CA PRO A 112 -22.97 11.92 4.77
C PRO A 112 -21.51 11.66 5.18
N THR A 113 -20.98 12.37 6.18
CA THR A 113 -19.58 12.23 6.60
C THR A 113 -19.30 10.92 7.35
N ILE A 114 -20.33 10.18 7.79
CA ILE A 114 -20.16 8.83 8.36
C ILE A 114 -19.47 7.87 7.37
N ILE A 115 -19.70 8.07 6.07
CA ILE A 115 -19.05 7.29 5.01
C ILE A 115 -17.54 7.50 5.06
N ALA A 116 -17.07 8.71 5.39
CA ALA A 116 -15.65 9.01 5.50
C ALA A 116 -14.97 8.15 6.57
N MET A 117 -15.61 8.04 7.74
CA MET A 117 -15.11 7.25 8.85
C MET A 117 -15.11 5.75 8.53
N ILE A 118 -16.20 5.24 7.94
CA ILE A 118 -16.31 3.83 7.53
C ILE A 118 -15.22 3.47 6.50
N CYS A 119 -15.04 4.31 5.47
CA CYS A 119 -14.00 4.14 4.46
C CYS A 119 -12.61 4.15 5.12
N GLN A 120 -12.32 5.10 6.00
CA GLN A 120 -11.00 5.20 6.64
C GLN A 120 -10.68 3.98 7.51
N VAL A 121 -11.67 3.45 8.25
CA VAL A 121 -11.52 2.20 9.02
C VAL A 121 -11.24 1.03 8.08
N ALA A 122 -12.03 0.86 7.01
CA ALA A 122 -11.85 -0.23 6.05
C ALA A 122 -10.46 -0.17 5.37
N LEU A 123 -10.01 1.02 4.97
CA LEU A 123 -8.69 1.23 4.38
C LEU A 123 -7.56 0.93 5.37
N THR A 124 -7.74 1.27 6.65
CA THR A 124 -6.77 0.95 7.71
C THR A 124 -6.69 -0.56 7.95
N ILE A 125 -7.81 -1.27 7.97
CA ILE A 125 -7.85 -2.74 8.08
C ILE A 125 -7.11 -3.36 6.89
N LEU A 126 -7.34 -2.88 5.68
CA LEU A 126 -6.66 -3.37 4.48
C LEU A 126 -5.14 -3.14 4.55
N ASN A 127 -4.71 -1.98 5.08
CA ASN A 127 -3.30 -1.70 5.33
C ASN A 127 -2.67 -2.67 6.34
N TYR A 128 -3.38 -3.01 7.42
CA TYR A 128 -2.89 -4.00 8.37
C TYR A 128 -2.85 -5.41 7.79
N TYR A 129 -3.84 -5.78 6.99
CA TYR A 129 -3.84 -7.05 6.27
C TYR A 129 -2.59 -7.21 5.39
N TRP A 130 -2.22 -6.18 4.61
CA TRP A 130 -1.01 -6.21 3.79
C TRP A 130 0.28 -6.16 4.62
N THR A 131 0.27 -5.44 5.74
CA THR A 131 1.38 -5.43 6.71
C THR A 131 1.62 -6.83 7.27
N PHE A 132 0.57 -7.55 7.66
CA PHE A 132 0.66 -8.92 8.12
C PHE A 132 1.26 -9.84 7.04
N GLN A 133 0.80 -9.72 5.80
CA GLN A 133 1.37 -10.49 4.68
C GLN A 133 2.86 -10.21 4.46
N LEU A 134 3.29 -8.95 4.60
CA LEU A 134 4.70 -8.58 4.44
C LEU A 134 5.56 -9.16 5.56
N VAL A 135 5.12 -9.01 6.82
CA VAL A 135 5.82 -9.55 7.99
C VAL A 135 5.92 -11.08 7.90
N HIS A 136 4.83 -11.77 7.58
CA HIS A 136 4.82 -13.22 7.43
C HIS A 136 5.83 -13.70 6.37
N LYS A 137 5.97 -12.97 5.25
CA LYS A 137 6.99 -13.27 4.23
C LYS A 137 8.40 -13.07 4.75
N LEU A 138 8.67 -11.97 5.46
CA LEU A 138 10.00 -11.68 6.01
C LEU A 138 10.44 -12.74 7.02
N VAL A 139 9.53 -13.15 7.92
CA VAL A 139 9.78 -14.21 8.90
C VAL A 139 10.06 -15.55 8.21
N ARG A 140 9.27 -15.92 7.19
CA ARG A 140 9.49 -17.16 6.44
C ARG A 140 10.83 -17.20 5.71
N THR A 141 11.23 -16.10 5.08
CA THR A 141 12.52 -16.00 4.38
C THR A 141 13.71 -16.16 5.34
N GLN A 142 13.61 -15.65 6.58
CA GLN A 142 14.63 -15.85 7.60
C GLN A 142 14.67 -17.29 8.13
N ALA A 143 13.52 -17.94 8.28
CA ALA A 143 13.42 -19.33 8.75
C ALA A 143 14.01 -20.35 7.77
N THR A 144 13.95 -20.07 6.45
CA THR A 144 14.60 -20.90 5.41
C THR A 144 16.05 -20.49 5.16
N GLY A 145 16.76 -20.03 6.19
CA GLY A 145 18.15 -19.59 6.10
C GLY A 145 19.01 -20.56 5.28
N PRO A 146 20.05 -20.05 4.58
CA PRO A 146 20.85 -20.86 3.67
C PRO A 146 21.43 -22.04 4.44
N CYS A 147 20.88 -23.23 4.19
CA CYS A 147 21.55 -24.46 4.52
C CYS A 147 22.79 -24.47 3.63
N THR A 148 23.90 -23.94 4.15
CA THR A 148 25.24 -24.14 3.64
C THR A 148 25.45 -25.64 3.54
N LYS A 149 25.09 -26.21 2.38
CA LYS A 149 25.59 -27.51 1.96
C LYS A 149 27.10 -27.35 1.75
N GLY A 150 27.84 -27.49 2.84
CA GLY A 150 29.21 -27.95 2.80
C GLY A 150 29.20 -29.35 2.21
N GLY A 151 29.30 -29.42 0.89
CA GLY A 151 29.42 -30.66 0.13
C GLY A 151 30.62 -30.54 -0.78
N SER A 152 31.80 -30.84 -0.22
CA SER A 152 33.01 -31.13 -0.98
C SER A 152 32.75 -32.34 -1.88
N GLY A 153 32.94 -32.20 -3.18
CA GLY A 153 32.84 -33.31 -4.13
C GLY A 153 32.83 -32.80 -5.56
N GLY A 154 34.02 -32.78 -6.18
CA GLY A 154 34.23 -32.29 -7.53
C GLY A 154 33.48 -33.07 -8.61
N GLY A 155 33.24 -32.40 -9.74
CA GLY A 155 32.65 -33.01 -10.92
C GLY A 155 32.13 -31.98 -11.91
N GLU A 156 32.90 -31.79 -12.98
CA GLU A 156 32.53 -31.24 -14.29
C GLU A 156 32.05 -29.78 -14.43
N MET A 157 32.94 -29.02 -15.07
CA MET A 157 32.73 -27.67 -15.60
C MET A 157 31.86 -27.72 -16.86
N SER A 158 30.54 -27.58 -16.69
CA SER A 158 29.64 -27.19 -17.78
C SER A 158 29.31 -25.70 -17.65
N LYS A 159 29.55 -24.93 -18.72
CA LYS A 159 29.36 -23.47 -18.77
C LYS A 159 27.89 -23.12 -18.49
N PRO A 160 27.57 -22.32 -17.45
CA PRO A 160 26.22 -21.82 -17.27
C PRO A 160 25.98 -20.67 -18.24
N GLY A 161 25.05 -20.86 -19.17
CA GLY A 161 24.43 -19.78 -19.91
C GLY A 161 23.80 -18.82 -18.89
N SER A 162 24.30 -17.58 -18.87
CA SER A 162 23.76 -16.51 -18.04
C SER A 162 22.30 -16.29 -18.40
N LYS A 163 21.37 -16.72 -17.53
CA LYS A 163 19.99 -16.25 -17.63
C LYS A 163 20.01 -14.73 -17.43
N PRO A 164 19.41 -13.95 -18.32
CA PRO A 164 19.35 -12.50 -18.17
C PRO A 164 18.69 -12.15 -16.83
N MET A 165 19.29 -11.21 -16.09
CA MET A 165 18.83 -10.73 -14.77
C MET A 165 17.33 -10.44 -14.68
N ALA A 166 16.67 -10.13 -15.80
CA ALA A 166 15.23 -9.93 -15.88
C ALA A 166 14.40 -11.17 -15.44
N GLN A 167 14.94 -12.38 -15.56
CA GLN A 167 14.22 -13.62 -15.22
C GLN A 167 14.22 -13.93 -13.72
N ILE A 168 15.24 -13.48 -12.97
CA ILE A 168 15.35 -13.70 -11.52
C ILE A 168 14.31 -12.86 -10.74
N TYR A 169 13.91 -11.71 -11.28
CA TYR A 169 12.87 -10.88 -10.66
C TYR A 169 11.44 -11.33 -10.97
N ALA A 170 11.24 -12.20 -11.96
CA ALA A 170 9.93 -12.75 -12.29
C ALA A 170 9.52 -13.92 -11.36
N GLU A 171 10.48 -14.70 -10.86
CA GLU A 171 10.23 -15.88 -10.01
C GLU A 171 9.98 -15.54 -8.53
N HIS A 172 10.17 -14.28 -8.13
CA HIS A 172 9.93 -13.81 -6.76
C HIS A 172 8.73 -12.85 -6.65
N LEU A 173 7.85 -12.82 -7.67
CA LEU A 173 6.54 -12.18 -7.58
C LEU A 173 5.58 -13.03 -6.77
#